data_AF-I4WY29-F1
#
_entry.id   AF-I4WY29-F1
#
_cell.length_a   1.000
_cell.length_b   1.000
_cell.length_c   1.000
_cell.angle_alpha   90.00
_cell.angle_beta   90.00
_cell.angle_gamma   90.00
#
_symmetry.space_group_name_H-M   'P 1'
#
loop_
_entity.id
_entity.type
_entity.pdbx_description
1 polymer ?
#
loop_
_entity_poly.entity_id
_entity_poly.type
_entity_poly.pdbx_seq_one_letter_code
_entity_poly.pdbx_strand_id
1 'polypeptide(L)'
;MSDENAKKPADHVVDTVAQLKEMRHYSKNNVEALTAAWLLFDGELSRLGQADKLADLMDRQGQLHEALEKTIADLEEVLAKMQPEPEE
;
A
#
# COMPACT_ATOMS: atom_id res chain seq x y z
N MET A 1 -39.16 -2.39 -2.63
CA MET A 1 -38.08 -2.99 -3.43
C MET A 1 -36.84 -2.84 -2.57
N SER A 2 -36.63 -3.80 -1.67
CA SER A 2 -35.73 -3.65 -0.53
C SER A 2 -34.42 -4.39 -0.81
N ASP A 3 -33.31 -3.65 -0.86
CA ASP A 3 -31.93 -4.01 -0.51
C ASP A 3 -31.35 -5.43 -0.81
N GLU A 4 -31.91 -6.20 -1.75
CA GLU A 4 -31.36 -7.52 -2.12
C GLU A 4 -29.98 -7.47 -2.81
N ASN A 5 -29.48 -6.27 -3.14
CA ASN A 5 -28.18 -6.05 -3.80
C ASN A 5 -27.18 -5.24 -2.96
N ALA A 6 -27.46 -4.95 -1.68
CA ALA A 6 -26.47 -4.33 -0.82
C ALA A 6 -25.36 -5.36 -0.51
N LYS A 7 -24.13 -5.09 -0.99
CA LYS A 7 -22.95 -5.90 -0.66
C LYS A 7 -22.88 -6.10 0.85
N LYS A 8 -22.59 -7.32 1.28
CA LYS A 8 -22.41 -7.58 2.71
C LYS A 8 -21.19 -6.78 3.18
N PRO A 9 -21.14 -6.32 4.44
CA PRO A 9 -19.97 -5.63 4.98
C PRO A 9 -18.64 -6.38 4.73
N ALA A 10 -18.66 -7.72 4.76
CA ALA A 10 -17.50 -8.54 4.43
C ALA A 10 -17.05 -8.41 2.95
N ASP A 11 -17.99 -8.32 2.00
CA ASP A 11 -17.68 -8.15 0.58
C ASP A 11 -16.98 -6.81 0.34
N HIS A 12 -17.40 -5.75 1.05
CA HIS A 12 -16.73 -4.45 1.01
C HIS A 12 -15.30 -4.49 1.54
N VAL A 13 -15.05 -5.24 2.62
CA VAL A 13 -13.70 -5.42 3.16
C VAL A 13 -12.83 -6.19 2.18
N VAL A 14 -13.34 -7.25 1.57
CA VAL A 14 -12.63 -8.03 0.53
C VAL A 14 -12.22 -7.14 -0.64
N ASP A 15 -13.16 -6.35 -1.18
CA ASP A 15 -12.88 -5.44 -2.28
C ASP A 15 -11.82 -4.39 -1.91
N THR A 16 -11.91 -3.86 -0.70
CA THR A 16 -10.96 -2.86 -0.20
C THR A 16 -9.56 -3.46 -0.07
N VAL A 17 -9.44 -4.66 0.51
CA VAL A 17 -8.15 -5.38 0.60
C VAL A 17 -7.57 -5.65 -0.79
N ALA A 18 -8.40 -6.03 -1.76
CA ALA A 18 -7.93 -6.24 -3.14
C ALA A 18 -7.35 -4.95 -3.73
N GLN A 19 -8.03 -3.82 -3.58
CA GLN A 19 -7.53 -2.52 -4.04
C GLN A 19 -6.23 -2.11 -3.33
N LEU A 20 -6.13 -2.31 -2.01
CA LEU A 20 -4.92 -2.01 -1.26
C LEU A 20 -3.73 -2.89 -1.69
N LYS A 21 -3.97 -4.15 -2.04
CA LYS A 21 -2.91 -5.04 -2.58
C LYS A 21 -2.37 -4.55 -3.93
N GLU A 22 -3.23 -4.03 -4.79
CA GLU A 22 -2.81 -3.37 -6.04
C GLU A 22 -2.00 -2.10 -5.73
N MET A 23 -2.49 -1.24 -4.83
CA MET A 23 -1.76 -0.03 -4.40
C MET A 23 -0.38 -0.36 -3.83
N ARG A 24 -0.28 -1.43 -3.03
CA ARG A 24 1.00 -1.91 -2.49
C ARG A 24 1.96 -2.33 -3.59
N HIS A 25 1.47 -3.02 -4.62
CA HIS A 25 2.30 -3.41 -5.76
C HIS A 25 2.87 -2.18 -6.47
N TYR A 26 2.04 -1.18 -6.78
CA TYR A 26 2.51 0.09 -7.36
C TYR A 26 3.48 0.82 -6.43
N SER A 27 3.20 0.82 -5.12
CA SER A 27 4.04 1.47 -4.13
C SER A 27 5.45 0.88 -4.11
N LYS A 28 5.57 -0.45 -4.20
CA LYS A 28 6.86 -1.14 -4.29
C LYS A 28 7.62 -0.76 -5.57
N ASN A 29 6.94 -0.80 -6.72
CA ASN A 29 7.56 -0.43 -8.00
C ASN A 29 8.08 1.02 -7.98
N ASN A 30 7.36 1.93 -7.32
CA ASN A 30 7.81 3.32 -7.16
C ASN A 30 9.05 3.45 -6.26
N VAL A 31 9.17 2.66 -5.18
CA VAL A 31 10.41 2.61 -4.36
C VAL A 31 11.59 2.20 -5.24
N GLU A 32 11.43 1.15 -6.04
CA GLU A 32 12.47 0.65 -6.94
C GLU A 32 12.87 1.71 -7.97
N ALA A 33 11.90 2.38 -8.59
CA ALA A 33 12.14 3.44 -9.56
C ALA A 33 12.84 4.67 -8.95
N LEU A 34 12.40 5.14 -7.78
CA LEU A 34 13.03 6.26 -7.08
C LEU A 34 14.46 5.92 -6.65
N THR A 35 14.69 4.69 -6.18
CA THR A 35 16.03 4.21 -5.81
C THR A 35 16.97 4.17 -7.03
N ALA A 36 16.48 3.68 -8.17
CA ALA A 36 17.25 3.67 -9.41
C ALA A 36 17.57 5.09 -9.92
N ALA A 37 16.60 6.00 -9.87
CA ALA A 37 16.79 7.40 -10.23
C ALA A 37 17.79 8.10 -9.30
N TRP A 38 17.72 7.82 -7.99
CA TRP A 38 18.67 8.34 -7.01
C TRP A 38 20.11 7.99 -7.36
N LEU A 39 20.40 6.72 -7.67
CA LEU A 39 21.74 6.27 -8.05
C LEU A 39 22.27 6.95 -9.31
N LEU A 40 21.39 7.32 -10.24
CA LEU A 40 21.76 8.02 -11.47
C LEU A 40 22.12 9.50 -11.23
N PHE A 41 21.43 10.14 -10.28
CA PHE A 41 21.49 11.60 -10.09
C PHE A 41 22.29 12.05 -8.87
N ASP A 42 22.60 11.17 -7.91
CA ASP A 42 23.24 11.52 -6.64
C ASP A 42 24.48 12.41 -6.80
N GLY A 43 25.39 12.09 -7.72
CA GLY A 43 26.62 12.88 -7.90
C GLY A 43 26.41 14.33 -8.40
N GLU A 44 25.37 14.60 -9.20
CA GLU A 44 25.07 15.95 -9.67
C GLU A 44 24.14 16.71 -8.70
N LEU A 45 23.13 16.04 -8.16
CA LEU A 45 22.21 16.62 -7.19
C LEU A 45 22.91 16.95 -5.86
N SER A 46 23.84 16.11 -5.42
CA SER A 46 24.65 16.38 -4.22
C SER A 46 25.53 17.61 -4.41
N ARG A 47 26.10 17.82 -5.61
CA ARG A 47 26.86 19.05 -5.92
C ARG A 47 25.97 20.30 -5.96
N LEU A 48 24.68 20.14 -6.27
CA LEU A 48 23.69 21.23 -6.30
C LEU A 48 22.92 21.40 -4.97
N GLY A 49 23.24 20.60 -3.95
CA GLY A 49 22.51 20.61 -2.67
C GLY A 49 21.03 20.25 -2.79
N GLN A 50 20.65 19.46 -3.80
CA GLN A 50 19.26 19.05 -4.07
C GLN A 50 18.98 17.59 -3.68
N ALA A 51 19.99 16.85 -3.24
CA ALA A 51 19.92 15.45 -2.86
C ALA A 51 18.80 15.17 -1.83
N ASP A 52 18.67 16.02 -0.81
CA ASP A 52 17.67 15.85 0.26
C ASP A 52 16.22 15.77 -0.24
N LYS A 53 15.90 16.38 -1.39
CA LYS A 53 14.55 16.33 -1.95
C LYS A 53 14.16 14.94 -2.43
N LEU A 54 15.09 14.20 -3.05
CA LEU A 54 14.82 12.83 -3.49
C LEU A 54 14.86 11.87 -2.29
N ALA A 55 15.72 12.11 -1.31
CA ALA A 55 15.73 11.35 -0.06
C ALA A 55 14.37 11.45 0.67
N ASP A 56 13.79 12.65 0.81
CA ASP A 56 12.45 12.84 1.39
C ASP A 56 11.35 12.11 0.60
N LEU A 57 11.44 12.10 -0.74
CA LEU A 57 10.49 11.32 -1.57
C LEU A 57 10.64 9.81 -1.33
N MET A 58 11.86 9.29 -1.23
CA MET A 58 12.12 7.88 -0.95
C MET A 58 11.60 7.48 0.43
N ASP A 59 11.85 8.30 1.46
CA ASP A 59 11.37 8.05 2.82
C ASP A 59 9.84 8.01 2.87
N ARG A 60 9.15 8.97 2.25
CA ARG A 60 7.68 8.99 2.18
C ARG A 60 7.13 7.79 1.42
N GLN A 61 7.80 7.39 0.33
CA GLN A 61 7.39 6.23 -0.45
C GLN A 61 7.55 4.92 0.35
N GLY A 62 8.62 4.81 1.16
CA GLY A 62 8.81 3.70 2.09
C GLY A 62 7.72 3.67 3.17
N GLN A 63 7.44 4.81 3.81
CA GLN A 63 6.38 4.93 4.81
C GLN A 63 5.00 4.55 4.28
N LEU A 64 4.66 4.96 3.04
CA LEU A 64 3.42 4.57 2.40
C LEU A 64 3.34 3.06 2.19
N HIS A 65 4.43 2.44 1.74
CA HIS A 65 4.48 1.00 1.51
C HIS A 65 4.26 0.21 2.81
N GLU A 66 4.94 0.59 3.89
CA GLU A 66 4.77 -0.02 5.22
C GLU A 66 3.34 0.17 5.75
N ALA A 67 2.76 1.36 5.58
CA ALA A 67 1.40 1.64 5.99
C ALA A 67 0.37 0.80 5.21
N LEU A 68 0.61 0.57 3.91
CA LEU A 68 -0.24 -0.31 3.11
C LEU A 68 -0.18 -1.75 3.61
N GLU A 69 1.01 -2.30 3.86
CA GLU A 69 1.16 -3.67 4.39
C GLU A 69 0.43 -3.84 5.72
N LYS A 70 0.63 -2.90 6.65
CA LYS A 70 -0.05 -2.93 7.95
C LYS A 70 -1.57 -2.86 7.82
N THR A 71 -2.07 -1.93 7.01
CA THR A 71 -3.52 -1.74 6.82
C THR A 71 -4.17 -2.98 6.16
N ILE A 72 -3.48 -3.60 5.21
CA ILE A 72 -3.92 -4.87 4.60
C ILE A 72 -4.05 -5.94 5.68
N ALA A 73 -3.02 -6.13 6.52
CA ALA A 73 -3.05 -7.13 7.58
C ALA A 73 -4.19 -6.87 8.58
N ASP A 74 -4.36 -5.62 9.03
CA ASP A 74 -5.42 -5.24 9.96
C ASP A 74 -6.82 -5.55 9.38
N LEU A 75 -7.05 -5.29 8.09
CA LEU A 75 -8.32 -5.57 7.41
C LEU A 75 -8.54 -7.07 7.14
N GLU A 76 -7.48 -7.83 6.85
CA GLU A 76 -7.54 -9.28 6.74
C GLU A 76 -7.91 -9.94 8.08
N GLU A 77 -7.40 -9.42 9.21
CA GLU A 77 -7.81 -9.86 10.53
C GLU A 77 -9.28 -9.55 10.83
N VAL A 78 -9.77 -8.37 10.43
CA VAL A 78 -11.19 -8.01 10.55
C VAL A 78 -12.04 -8.99 9.74
N LEU A 79 -11.65 -9.27 8.50
CA LEU A 79 -12.36 -10.20 7.63
C LEU A 79 -12.40 -11.62 8.23
N ALA A 80 -11.29 -12.10 8.79
CA ALA A 80 -11.22 -13.41 9.42
C ALA A 80 -12.20 -13.54 10.60
N LYS A 81 -12.35 -12.49 11.41
CA LYS A 81 -13.31 -12.44 12.53
C LYS A 81 -14.77 -12.37 12.08
N MET A 82 -15.03 -12.06 10.82
CA MET A 82 -16.38 -12.00 10.24
C MET A 82 -16.83 -13.31 9.60
N GLN A 83 -15.91 -14.25 9.35
CA GLN A 83 -16.27 -15.56 8.80
C GLN A 83 -16.79 -16.47 9.92
N PRO A 84 -17.92 -17.19 9.73
CA PRO A 84 -18.40 -18.15 10.71
C PRO A 84 -17.36 -19.26 10.90
N GLU A 85 -17.23 -19.79 12.13
CA GLU A 85 -16.38 -20.97 12.38
C GLU A 85 -16.82 -22.11 11.43
N PRO A 86 -15.89 -22.77 10.74
CA PRO A 86 -16.24 -23.90 9.89
C PRO A 86 -16.89 -24.99 10.74
N GLU A 87 -18.10 -25.40 10.37
CA GLU A 87 -18.80 -26.52 10.99
C GLU A 87 -17.96 -27.80 10.84
N GLU A 88 -17.66 -28.47 11.96
CA GLU A 88 -16.96 -29.78 12.02
C GLU A 88 -17.77 -30.92 11.38
#